data_AF-A0A3E2H9M3-F1
#
_entry.id   AF-A0A3E2H9M3-F1
#
_cell.length_a   1.000
_cell.length_b   1.000
_cell.length_c   1.000
_cell.angle_alpha   90.00
_cell.angle_beta   90.00
_cell.angle_gamma   90.00
#
_symmetry.space_group_name_H-M   'P 1'
#
loop_
_entity.id
_entity.type
_entity.pdbx_description
1 polymer ?
#
loop_
_entity_poly.entity_id
_entity_poly.type
_entity_poly.pdbx_seq_one_letter_code
_entity_poly.pdbx_strand_id
1 'polypeptide(L)'
;MSSYRLPQAESLPGSSTADRAAVLDALFEPCTALHTLSLDLLHTQKFNSYKELIAKVGSQLTSLLDSVSTSDLEWLDNILGSHPRLGEKKVDSAQSKAEQAQLNTGDEEQAVKLRELNAKYEETFPGLIYVVFVNGRSRPVIMEDMRRRIARDDIRAERLEAIKVRPGNLAEVKEIARTAGAIVLRSGGTIRGITNWGVSSLPKKTRKHQAQYHEGHYFVMRYDASSRTQDDVRRTLGLDPRMIKFSSVKLGDGKLEGLSKIGGSILWQSRET
;
A
#
# COMPACT_ATOMS: atom_id res chain seq x y z
N MET A 1 5.79 26.62 12.81
CA MET A 1 4.84 25.52 13.16
C MET A 1 5.67 24.37 13.67
N SER A 2 5.46 23.97 14.94
CA SER A 2 6.27 22.93 15.58
C SER A 2 6.15 21.63 14.80
N SER A 3 7.26 21.08 14.30
CA SER A 3 7.24 19.76 13.68
C SER A 3 6.95 18.75 14.80
N TYR A 4 5.71 18.25 14.86
CA TYR A 4 5.40 17.16 15.77
C TYR A 4 6.33 15.99 15.44
N ARG A 5 7.16 15.60 16.40
CA ARG A 5 8.14 14.54 16.22
C ARG A 5 7.59 13.30 16.90
N LEU A 6 7.44 12.25 16.12
CA LEU A 6 7.02 10.95 16.62
C LEU A 6 7.99 10.47 17.73
N PRO A 7 7.49 9.99 18.88
CA PRO A 7 8.31 9.39 19.93
C PRO A 7 8.96 8.06 19.47
N GLN A 8 9.64 7.34 20.35
CA GLN A 8 10.09 5.97 20.03
C GLN A 8 8.90 5.01 20.09
N ALA A 9 8.79 4.10 19.13
CA ALA A 9 7.66 3.18 19.03
C ALA A 9 7.54 2.28 20.29
N GLU A 10 8.67 1.96 20.90
CA GLU A 10 8.79 1.13 22.10
C GLU A 10 8.22 1.82 23.35
N SER A 11 8.14 3.16 23.35
CA SER A 11 7.67 3.96 24.48
C SER A 11 6.15 4.15 24.53
N LEU A 12 5.43 3.81 23.43
CA LEU A 12 3.99 4.04 23.29
C LEU A 12 3.11 3.43 24.40
N PRO A 13 3.41 2.21 24.91
CA PRO A 13 2.60 1.62 26.00
C PRO A 13 2.58 2.45 27.27
N GLY A 14 3.69 3.12 27.57
CA GLY A 14 3.86 3.96 28.76
C GLY A 14 3.45 5.42 28.56
N SER A 15 3.09 5.83 27.35
CA SER A 15 2.64 7.20 27.05
C SER A 15 1.20 7.44 27.50
N SER A 16 0.81 8.72 27.63
CA SER A 16 -0.58 9.07 27.95
C SER A 16 -1.53 8.71 26.80
N THR A 17 -2.83 8.59 27.09
CA THR A 17 -3.84 8.36 26.05
C THR A 17 -3.87 9.48 25.02
N ALA A 18 -3.61 10.73 25.44
CA ALA A 18 -3.51 11.88 24.54
C ALA A 18 -2.30 11.77 23.59
N ASP A 19 -1.15 11.32 24.09
CA ASP A 19 0.05 11.13 23.25
C ASP A 19 -0.15 9.99 22.24
N ARG A 20 -0.79 8.89 22.66
CA ARG A 20 -1.14 7.78 21.76
C ARG A 20 -2.12 8.21 20.67
N ALA A 21 -3.10 9.04 21.01
CA ALA A 21 -4.03 9.62 20.03
C ALA A 21 -3.30 10.55 19.06
N ALA A 22 -2.41 11.42 19.56
CA ALA A 22 -1.60 12.30 18.71
C ALA A 22 -0.65 11.52 17.77
N VAL A 23 -0.13 10.38 18.20
CA VAL A 23 0.62 9.46 17.32
C VAL A 23 -0.28 8.86 16.23
N LEU A 24 -1.51 8.45 16.57
CA LEU A 24 -2.46 7.98 15.57
C LEU A 24 -2.82 9.08 14.56
N ASP A 25 -3.08 10.30 15.03
CA ASP A 25 -3.39 11.46 14.17
C ASP A 25 -2.22 11.92 13.29
N ALA A 26 -0.99 11.60 13.70
CA ALA A 26 0.21 11.87 12.90
C ALA A 26 0.48 10.77 11.85
N LEU A 27 0.00 9.54 12.08
CA LEU A 27 0.21 8.40 11.16
C LEU A 27 -0.99 8.15 10.25
N PHE A 28 -2.18 8.56 10.69
CA PHE A 28 -3.46 8.37 10.04
C PHE A 28 -4.24 9.68 10.11
N GLU A 29 -5.21 9.85 9.20
CA GLU A 29 -6.09 11.01 9.27
C GLU A 29 -6.89 10.99 10.58
N PRO A 30 -7.05 12.14 11.27
CA PRO A 30 -7.73 12.20 12.55
C PRO A 30 -9.13 11.60 12.50
N CYS A 31 -9.34 10.55 13.28
CA CYS A 31 -10.57 9.76 13.23
C CYS A 31 -10.86 9.17 14.61
N THR A 32 -11.92 9.65 15.25
CA THR A 32 -12.36 9.16 16.57
C THR A 32 -12.64 7.67 16.55
N ALA A 33 -13.23 7.15 15.47
CA ALA A 33 -13.54 5.74 15.31
C ALA A 33 -12.26 4.87 15.28
N LEU A 34 -11.16 5.38 14.71
CA LEU A 34 -9.87 4.71 14.71
C LEU A 34 -9.20 4.76 16.09
N HIS A 35 -9.34 5.87 16.81
CA HIS A 35 -8.87 6.00 18.20
C HIS A 35 -9.52 4.95 19.10
N THR A 36 -10.85 4.84 19.06
CA THR A 36 -11.59 3.84 19.85
C THR A 36 -11.13 2.41 19.54
N LEU A 37 -10.82 2.10 18.28
CA LEU A 37 -10.35 0.77 17.85
C LEU A 37 -8.90 0.46 18.29
N SER A 38 -8.01 1.47 18.25
CA SER A 38 -6.56 1.23 18.27
C SER A 38 -5.85 1.72 19.53
N LEU A 39 -6.46 2.59 20.35
CA LEU A 39 -5.80 3.13 21.54
C LEU A 39 -5.42 2.04 22.55
N ASP A 40 -6.26 1.02 22.73
CA ASP A 40 -5.96 -0.12 23.60
C ASP A 40 -4.80 -0.97 23.04
N LEU A 41 -4.73 -1.13 21.71
CA LEU A 41 -3.61 -1.78 21.04
C LEU A 41 -2.28 -1.04 21.33
N LEU A 42 -2.27 0.29 21.26
CA LEU A 42 -1.08 1.10 21.57
C LEU A 42 -0.71 1.06 23.07
N HIS A 43 -1.65 0.74 23.96
CA HIS A 43 -1.39 0.60 25.39
C HIS A 43 -0.85 -0.79 25.74
N THR A 44 -1.37 -1.84 25.11
CA THR A 44 -1.11 -3.23 25.50
C THR A 44 0.10 -3.86 24.80
N GLN A 45 0.37 -3.47 23.54
CA GLN A 45 1.45 -4.08 22.73
C GLN A 45 2.68 -3.20 22.65
N LYS A 46 3.85 -3.82 22.74
CA LYS A 46 5.13 -3.18 22.42
C LYS A 46 5.39 -3.26 20.91
N PHE A 47 5.85 -2.16 20.33
CA PHE A 47 6.20 -2.07 18.91
C PHE A 47 7.68 -1.74 18.78
N ASN A 48 8.40 -2.45 17.92
CA ASN A 48 9.81 -2.17 17.63
C ASN A 48 9.96 -1.13 16.51
N SER A 49 8.87 -0.76 15.85
CA SER A 49 8.84 0.28 14.82
C SER A 49 7.42 0.76 14.54
N TYR A 50 7.29 1.96 14.00
CA TYR A 50 6.01 2.47 13.51
C TYR A 50 5.43 1.64 12.35
N LYS A 51 6.26 0.92 11.59
CA LYS A 51 5.79 0.01 10.55
C LYS A 51 5.01 -1.16 11.14
N GLU A 52 5.48 -1.69 12.26
CA GLU A 52 4.79 -2.76 12.98
C GLU A 52 3.43 -2.28 13.49
N LEU A 53 3.38 -1.07 14.05
CA LEU A 53 2.12 -0.43 14.45
C LEU A 53 1.15 -0.29 13.27
N ILE A 54 1.61 0.27 12.15
CA ILE A 54 0.78 0.46 10.95
C ILE A 54 0.25 -0.89 10.43
N ALA A 55 1.10 -1.92 10.40
CA ALA A 55 0.70 -3.26 9.97
C ALA A 55 -0.36 -3.88 10.91
N LYS A 56 -0.24 -3.68 12.23
CA LYS A 56 -1.22 -4.16 13.22
C LYS A 56 -2.56 -3.45 13.10
N VAL A 57 -2.55 -2.12 12.96
CA VAL A 57 -3.76 -1.34 12.69
C VAL A 57 -4.40 -1.80 11.36
N GLY A 58 -3.60 -1.97 10.30
CA GLY A 58 -4.09 -2.52 9.02
C GLY A 58 -4.70 -3.92 9.15
N SER A 59 -4.19 -4.75 10.06
CA SER A 59 -4.75 -6.07 10.36
C SER A 59 -6.09 -5.97 11.10
N GLN A 60 -6.25 -5.03 12.05
CA GLN A 60 -7.54 -4.77 12.69
C GLN A 60 -8.59 -4.34 11.67
N LEU A 61 -8.25 -3.41 10.76
CA LEU A 61 -9.17 -2.98 9.70
C LEU A 61 -9.53 -4.11 8.73
N THR A 62 -8.57 -4.96 8.38
CA THR A 62 -8.84 -6.15 7.55
C THR A 62 -9.76 -7.12 8.27
N SER A 63 -9.60 -7.29 9.59
CA SER A 63 -10.50 -8.12 10.39
C SER A 63 -11.93 -7.59 10.41
N LEU A 64 -12.13 -6.26 10.44
CA LEU A 64 -13.46 -5.66 10.31
C LEU A 64 -14.06 -5.92 8.93
N LEU A 65 -13.24 -5.86 7.87
CA LEU A 65 -13.67 -6.14 6.50
C LEU A 65 -14.14 -7.60 6.30
N ASP A 66 -13.46 -8.55 6.95
CA ASP A 66 -13.79 -9.97 6.88
C ASP A 66 -14.82 -10.41 7.94
N SER A 67 -15.29 -9.48 8.78
CA SER A 67 -16.34 -9.73 9.76
C SER A 67 -17.70 -9.98 9.09
N VAL A 68 -18.50 -10.86 9.70
CA VAL A 68 -19.89 -11.10 9.31
C VAL A 68 -20.86 -10.07 9.90
N SER A 69 -20.40 -9.23 10.83
CA SER A 69 -21.24 -8.23 11.50
C SER A 69 -21.40 -6.98 10.64
N THR A 70 -22.64 -6.52 10.47
CA THR A 70 -22.94 -5.26 9.78
C THR A 70 -22.38 -4.06 10.54
N SER A 71 -22.38 -4.09 11.87
CA SER A 71 -21.82 -3.02 12.70
C SER A 71 -20.32 -2.82 12.48
N ASP A 72 -19.57 -3.90 12.24
CA ASP A 72 -18.12 -3.84 12.03
C ASP A 72 -17.79 -3.22 10.67
N LEU A 73 -18.62 -3.52 9.67
CA LEU A 73 -18.52 -2.92 8.35
C LEU A 73 -18.91 -1.43 8.37
N GLU A 74 -19.96 -1.06 9.10
CA GLU A 74 -20.34 0.36 9.28
C GLU A 74 -19.24 1.14 10.02
N TRP A 75 -18.61 0.55 11.04
CA TRP A 75 -17.48 1.14 11.72
C TRP A 75 -16.29 1.31 10.76
N LEU A 76 -15.97 0.29 9.96
CA LEU A 76 -14.93 0.38 8.94
C LEU A 76 -15.22 1.51 7.94
N ASP A 77 -16.46 1.61 7.45
CA ASP A 77 -16.86 2.65 6.50
C ASP A 77 -16.71 4.05 7.12
N ASN A 78 -17.04 4.24 8.40
CA ASN A 78 -16.81 5.49 9.12
C ASN A 78 -15.31 5.85 9.18
N ILE A 79 -14.45 4.87 9.47
CA ILE A 79 -13.00 5.08 9.47
C ILE A 79 -12.49 5.47 8.07
N LEU A 80 -12.94 4.77 7.03
CA LEU A 80 -12.52 5.03 5.65
C LEU A 80 -13.07 6.36 5.10
N GLY A 81 -14.29 6.73 5.48
CA GLY A 81 -14.96 7.98 5.12
C GLY A 81 -14.45 9.21 5.89
N SER A 82 -13.59 9.05 6.89
CA SER A 82 -12.95 10.16 7.59
C SER A 82 -11.79 10.79 6.81
N HIS A 83 -11.35 10.17 5.71
CA HIS A 83 -10.27 10.69 4.88
C HIS A 83 -10.69 11.94 4.08
N PRO A 84 -9.81 12.93 3.87
CA PRO A 84 -10.13 14.09 3.05
C PRO A 84 -10.30 13.71 1.57
N ARG A 85 -11.23 14.36 0.88
CA ARG A 85 -11.43 14.18 -0.56
C ARG A 85 -10.20 14.60 -1.36
N LEU A 86 -9.94 13.87 -2.45
CA LEU A 86 -8.84 14.17 -3.35
C LEU A 86 -9.10 15.47 -4.12
N GLY A 87 -8.19 16.43 -4.01
CA GLY A 87 -8.26 17.71 -4.73
C GLY A 87 -9.04 18.81 -4.01
N GLU A 88 -9.58 18.56 -2.82
CA GLU A 88 -10.20 19.60 -2.00
C GLU A 88 -9.16 20.29 -1.11
N LYS A 89 -9.20 21.62 -1.07
CA LYS A 89 -8.43 22.42 -0.11
C LYS A 89 -9.12 22.36 1.25
N LYS A 90 -8.93 21.27 2.01
CA LYS A 90 -9.14 21.33 3.46
C LYS A 90 -7.82 21.53 4.19
N VAL A 91 -7.83 22.57 5.02
CA VAL A 91 -6.90 22.89 6.12
C VAL A 91 -7.15 21.80 7.17
N ASP A 92 -6.17 21.02 7.64
CA ASP A 92 -5.45 21.33 8.88
C ASP A 92 -4.19 20.46 9.14
N SER A 93 -3.91 19.44 8.32
CA SER A 93 -2.68 18.64 8.49
C SER A 93 -1.59 19.07 7.49
N ALA A 94 -0.35 19.19 7.95
CA ALA A 94 0.80 19.46 7.08
C ALA A 94 1.05 18.32 6.07
N GLN A 95 0.59 17.11 6.41
CA GLN A 95 0.79 15.89 5.63
C GLN A 95 -0.11 15.82 4.41
N SER A 96 -1.42 16.06 4.55
CA SER A 96 -2.35 16.04 3.40
C SER A 96 -2.01 17.14 2.38
N LYS A 97 -1.51 18.29 2.85
CA LYS A 97 -0.99 19.36 1.97
C LYS A 97 0.23 18.92 1.17
N ALA A 98 1.16 18.18 1.78
CA ALA A 98 2.35 17.68 1.09
C ALA A 98 2.01 16.56 0.09
N GLU A 99 1.10 15.66 0.45
CA GLU A 99 0.69 14.53 -0.40
C GLU A 99 -0.07 14.98 -1.66
N GLN A 100 -0.89 16.04 -1.56
CA GLN A 100 -1.67 16.57 -2.68
C GLN A 100 -1.04 17.81 -3.34
N ALA A 101 0.16 18.23 -2.93
CA ALA A 101 0.82 19.43 -3.43
C ALA A 101 0.94 19.45 -4.97
N GLN A 102 1.25 18.30 -5.57
CA GLN A 102 1.40 18.16 -7.03
C GLN A 102 0.08 18.03 -7.77
N LEU A 103 -1.01 17.71 -7.06
CA LEU A 103 -2.34 17.74 -7.65
C LEU A 103 -2.84 19.18 -7.72
N ASN A 104 -2.46 20.05 -6.79
CA ASN A 104 -2.96 21.42 -6.73
C ASN A 104 -2.40 22.36 -7.81
N THR A 105 -1.46 21.91 -8.64
CA THR A 105 -0.89 22.68 -9.77
C THR A 105 -1.60 22.44 -11.11
N GLY A 106 -2.73 21.73 -11.13
CA GLY A 106 -3.46 21.38 -12.36
C GLY A 106 -4.50 22.41 -12.80
N ASP A 107 -4.76 22.40 -14.12
CA ASP A 107 -5.79 23.17 -14.84
C ASP A 107 -7.17 23.13 -14.15
N GLU A 108 -7.90 24.26 -14.18
CA GLU A 108 -9.22 24.41 -13.56
C GLU A 108 -10.23 23.40 -14.13
N GLU A 109 -10.14 23.11 -15.42
CA GLU A 109 -10.99 22.11 -16.08
C GLU A 109 -10.80 20.70 -15.46
N GLN A 110 -9.56 20.33 -15.12
CA GLN A 110 -9.28 19.05 -14.46
C GLN A 110 -9.77 19.03 -13.01
N ALA A 111 -9.77 20.17 -12.32
CA ALA A 111 -10.32 20.26 -10.97
C ALA A 111 -11.84 20.04 -10.96
N VAL A 112 -12.55 20.59 -11.94
CA VAL A 112 -13.99 20.36 -12.12
C VAL A 112 -14.27 18.88 -12.38
N LYS A 113 -13.58 18.27 -13.35
CA LYS A 113 -13.76 16.84 -13.67
C LYS A 113 -13.42 15.93 -12.49
N LEU A 114 -12.42 16.26 -11.67
CA LEU A 114 -12.08 15.49 -10.48
C LEU A 114 -13.19 15.58 -9.42
N ARG A 115 -13.80 16.76 -9.23
CA ARG A 115 -14.92 16.94 -8.31
C ARG A 115 -16.14 16.14 -8.73
N GLU A 116 -16.49 16.19 -10.01
CA GLU A 116 -17.57 15.36 -10.58
C GLU A 116 -17.30 13.87 -10.40
N LEU A 117 -16.04 13.44 -10.56
CA LEU A 117 -15.67 12.05 -10.41
C LEU A 117 -15.67 11.58 -8.95
N ASN A 118 -15.28 12.43 -7.99
CA ASN A 118 -15.46 12.16 -6.56
C ASN A 118 -16.94 12.00 -6.23
N ALA A 119 -17.81 12.90 -6.72
CA ALA A 119 -19.26 12.79 -6.51
C ALA A 119 -19.82 11.48 -7.08
N LYS A 120 -19.41 11.11 -8.30
CA LYS A 120 -19.79 9.82 -8.90
C LYS A 120 -19.27 8.62 -8.11
N TYR A 121 -18.05 8.69 -7.57
CA TYR A 121 -17.50 7.65 -6.72
C TYR A 121 -18.33 7.46 -5.45
N GLU A 122 -18.68 8.56 -4.77
CA GLU A 122 -19.49 8.55 -3.54
C GLU A 122 -20.94 8.09 -3.80
N GLU A 123 -21.50 8.37 -4.98
CA GLU A 123 -22.80 7.83 -5.42
C GLU A 123 -22.74 6.31 -5.64
N THR A 124 -21.63 5.82 -6.21
CA THR A 124 -21.42 4.39 -6.48
C THR A 124 -21.14 3.62 -5.19
N PHE A 125 -20.40 4.21 -4.26
CA PHE A 125 -19.97 3.60 -3.01
C PHE A 125 -20.36 4.48 -1.80
N PRO A 126 -21.63 4.46 -1.37
CA PRO A 126 -22.10 5.29 -0.26
C PRO A 126 -21.29 5.08 1.02
N GLY A 127 -20.88 6.18 1.65
CA GLY A 127 -20.09 6.17 2.88
C GLY A 127 -18.58 6.04 2.69
N LEU A 128 -18.10 5.77 1.47
CA LEU A 128 -16.68 5.71 1.15
C LEU A 128 -16.21 6.96 0.40
N ILE A 129 -14.96 7.34 0.66
CA ILE A 129 -14.25 8.37 -0.11
C ILE A 129 -13.18 7.67 -0.94
N TYR A 130 -12.89 8.20 -2.13
CA TYR A 130 -11.81 7.65 -2.95
C TYR A 130 -10.46 7.91 -2.29
N VAL A 131 -9.84 6.83 -1.80
CA VAL A 131 -8.53 6.85 -1.15
C VAL A 131 -7.50 6.23 -2.07
N VAL A 132 -6.45 6.99 -2.39
CA VAL A 132 -5.35 6.50 -3.21
C VAL A 132 -4.03 7.17 -2.86
N PHE A 133 -2.93 6.42 -2.92
CA PHE A 133 -1.60 6.97 -2.69
C PHE A 133 -1.14 7.78 -3.92
N VAL A 134 -1.12 9.10 -3.83
CA VAL A 134 -0.86 9.99 -4.99
C VAL A 134 0.57 9.81 -5.52
N ASN A 135 1.59 9.76 -4.66
CA ASN A 135 3.01 9.53 -5.00
C ASN A 135 3.51 10.24 -6.28
N GLY A 136 3.12 11.50 -6.49
CA GLY A 136 3.48 12.27 -7.67
C GLY A 136 2.86 11.81 -9.00
N ARG A 137 1.80 10.99 -8.96
CA ARG A 137 0.93 10.72 -10.13
C ARG A 137 0.17 11.98 -10.51
N SER A 138 0.03 12.21 -11.81
CA SER A 138 -0.75 13.34 -12.33
C SER A 138 -2.25 13.11 -12.13
N ARG A 139 -3.02 14.20 -12.08
CA ARG A 139 -4.49 14.15 -11.98
C ARG A 139 -5.13 13.20 -13.02
N PRO A 140 -4.77 13.23 -14.33
CA PRO A 140 -5.35 12.32 -15.31
C PRO A 140 -5.18 10.83 -14.99
N VAL A 141 -4.00 10.42 -14.52
CA VAL A 141 -3.71 9.03 -14.15
C VAL A 141 -4.57 8.59 -12.97
N ILE A 142 -4.76 9.47 -11.99
CA ILE A 142 -5.58 9.17 -10.82
C ILE A 142 -7.06 9.14 -11.18
N MET A 143 -7.51 10.02 -12.07
CA MET A 143 -8.89 10.00 -12.56
C MET A 143 -9.19 8.75 -13.37
N GLU A 144 -8.24 8.25 -14.17
CA GLU A 144 -8.38 6.97 -14.88
C GLU A 144 -8.46 5.80 -13.89
N ASP A 145 -7.64 5.82 -12.83
CA ASP A 145 -7.72 4.85 -11.74
C ASP A 145 -9.09 4.85 -11.06
N MET A 146 -9.59 6.03 -10.69
CA MET A 146 -10.90 6.20 -10.06
C MET A 146 -12.02 5.74 -10.99
N ARG A 147 -11.98 6.05 -12.29
CA ARG A 147 -12.96 5.53 -13.28
C ARG A 147 -12.95 4.02 -13.37
N ARG A 148 -11.77 3.40 -13.40
CA ARG A 148 -11.63 1.94 -13.45
C ARG A 148 -12.22 1.27 -12.20
N ARG A 149 -12.05 1.90 -11.04
CA ARG A 149 -12.62 1.45 -9.76
C ARG A 149 -14.14 1.57 -9.71
N ILE A 150 -14.68 2.71 -10.13
CA ILE A 150 -16.13 2.90 -10.31
C ILE A 150 -16.69 1.83 -11.27
N ALA A 151 -16.04 1.60 -12.41
CA ALA A 151 -16.47 0.60 -13.38
C ALA A 151 -16.37 -0.85 -12.88
N ARG A 152 -15.53 -1.12 -11.88
CA ARG A 152 -15.43 -2.43 -11.24
C ARG A 152 -16.65 -2.71 -10.35
N ASP A 153 -17.27 -1.67 -9.79
CA ASP A 153 -18.49 -1.75 -8.97
C ASP A 153 -18.44 -2.81 -7.86
N ASP A 154 -17.29 -2.88 -7.16
CA ASP A 154 -17.04 -3.85 -6.09
C ASP A 154 -16.64 -3.11 -4.80
N ILE A 155 -17.63 -2.87 -3.94
CA ILE A 155 -17.45 -2.16 -2.67
C ILE A 155 -16.48 -2.87 -1.73
N ARG A 156 -16.43 -4.21 -1.73
CA ARG A 156 -15.50 -4.96 -0.89
C ARG A 156 -14.07 -4.75 -1.37
N ALA A 157 -13.86 -4.74 -2.68
CA ALA A 157 -12.56 -4.44 -3.25
C ALA A 157 -12.16 -2.97 -3.02
N GLU A 158 -13.09 -2.01 -3.01
CA GLU A 158 -12.78 -0.61 -2.65
C GLU A 158 -12.33 -0.48 -1.18
N ARG A 159 -13.05 -1.10 -0.24
CA ARG A 159 -12.63 -1.14 1.18
C ARG A 159 -11.22 -1.71 1.34
N LEU A 160 -10.94 -2.82 0.65
CA LEU A 160 -9.64 -3.46 0.68
C LEU A 160 -8.53 -2.56 0.11
N GLU A 161 -8.79 -1.86 -1.00
CA GLU A 161 -7.85 -0.89 -1.57
C GLU A 161 -7.60 0.28 -0.61
N ALA A 162 -8.64 0.81 0.03
CA ALA A 162 -8.50 1.91 1.00
C ALA A 162 -7.67 1.50 2.24
N ILE A 163 -7.79 0.25 2.70
CA ILE A 163 -6.92 -0.31 3.76
C ILE A 163 -5.47 -0.46 3.26
N LYS A 164 -5.29 -0.93 2.02
CA LYS A 164 -3.97 -1.22 1.41
C LYS A 164 -3.15 0.01 1.03
N VAL A 165 -3.77 1.15 0.80
CA VAL A 165 -3.10 2.41 0.44
C VAL A 165 -2.18 2.94 1.56
N ARG A 166 -2.20 2.31 2.74
CA ARG A 166 -1.34 2.64 3.89
C ARG A 166 0.02 1.95 3.77
N PRO A 167 1.15 2.70 3.73
CA PRO A 167 2.47 2.14 3.44
C PRO A 167 2.97 1.17 4.52
N GLY A 168 3.54 0.03 4.10
CA GLY A 168 4.34 -0.86 4.95
C GLY A 168 3.67 -2.18 5.34
N ASN A 169 2.65 -2.62 4.61
CA ASN A 169 1.89 -3.82 4.96
C ASN A 169 2.42 -5.06 4.21
N LEU A 170 2.65 -6.18 4.90
CA LEU A 170 2.98 -7.47 4.30
C LEU A 170 1.94 -7.91 3.25
N ALA A 171 0.68 -7.46 3.42
CA ALA A 171 -0.38 -7.65 2.44
C ALA A 171 -0.04 -7.01 1.08
N GLU A 172 0.65 -5.86 1.04
CA GLU A 172 1.06 -5.21 -0.21
C GLU A 172 2.01 -6.11 -1.02
N VAL A 173 3.00 -6.70 -0.35
CA VAL A 173 3.98 -7.60 -0.97
C VAL A 173 3.30 -8.86 -1.48
N LYS A 174 2.36 -9.41 -0.69
CA LYS A 174 1.56 -10.57 -1.09
C LYS A 174 0.72 -10.28 -2.34
N GLU A 175 0.13 -9.09 -2.45
CA GLU A 175 -0.62 -8.70 -3.65
C GLU A 175 0.25 -8.47 -4.88
N ILE A 176 1.42 -7.87 -4.72
CA ILE A 176 2.39 -7.69 -5.81
C ILE A 176 2.80 -9.07 -6.34
N ALA A 177 3.17 -9.99 -5.43
CA ALA A 177 3.52 -11.35 -5.78
C ALA A 177 2.34 -12.10 -6.44
N ARG A 178 1.12 -11.94 -5.91
CA ARG A 178 -0.09 -12.54 -6.49
C ARG A 178 -0.37 -12.02 -7.90
N THR A 179 -0.27 -10.72 -8.12
CA THR A 179 -0.50 -10.08 -9.43
C THR A 179 0.49 -10.61 -10.46
N ALA A 180 1.79 -10.61 -10.13
CA ALA A 180 2.82 -11.15 -11.00
C ALA A 180 2.62 -12.65 -11.27
N GLY A 181 2.33 -13.44 -10.23
CA GLY A 181 2.06 -14.86 -10.35
C GLY A 181 0.82 -15.19 -11.19
N ALA A 182 -0.24 -14.40 -11.07
CA ALA A 182 -1.45 -14.57 -11.89
C ALA A 182 -1.20 -14.32 -13.39
N ILE A 183 -0.27 -13.43 -13.76
CA ILE A 183 0.13 -13.23 -15.16
C ILE A 183 0.86 -14.47 -15.68
N VAL A 184 1.80 -15.00 -14.89
CA VAL A 184 2.54 -16.23 -15.22
C VAL A 184 1.58 -17.40 -15.45
N LEU A 185 0.70 -17.67 -14.48
CA LEU A 185 -0.20 -18.83 -14.53
C LEU A 185 -1.21 -18.73 -15.68
N ARG A 186 -1.83 -17.55 -15.89
CA ARG A 186 -2.80 -17.36 -16.99
C ARG A 186 -2.18 -17.49 -18.38
N SER A 187 -0.87 -17.26 -18.49
CA SER A 187 -0.14 -17.39 -19.76
C SER A 187 0.47 -18.79 -19.95
N GLY A 188 0.09 -19.78 -19.13
CA GLY A 188 0.63 -21.14 -19.20
C GLY A 188 2.03 -21.32 -18.59
N GLY A 189 2.54 -20.32 -17.88
CA GLY A 189 3.79 -20.41 -17.13
C GLY A 189 3.61 -21.14 -15.79
N THR A 190 4.72 -21.60 -15.21
CA THR A 190 4.74 -22.33 -13.93
C THR A 190 5.49 -21.54 -12.86
N ILE A 191 4.91 -21.39 -11.68
CA ILE A 191 5.61 -20.82 -10.52
C ILE A 191 6.36 -21.94 -9.80
N ARG A 192 7.68 -21.81 -9.66
CA ARG A 192 8.55 -22.81 -9.02
C ARG A 192 8.79 -22.53 -7.54
N GLY A 193 8.58 -21.30 -7.08
CA GLY A 193 8.68 -20.94 -5.68
C GLY A 193 8.59 -19.45 -5.45
N ILE A 194 8.17 -19.07 -4.25
CA ILE A 194 8.13 -17.69 -3.78
C ILE A 194 8.79 -17.66 -2.41
N THR A 195 9.80 -16.81 -2.24
CA THR A 195 10.50 -16.63 -0.98
C THR A 195 10.39 -15.18 -0.55
N ASN A 196 9.91 -14.95 0.67
CA ASN A 196 9.89 -13.63 1.28
C ASN A 196 11.22 -13.41 2.01
N TRP A 197 11.95 -12.37 1.65
CA TRP A 197 13.22 -12.00 2.28
C TRP A 197 13.06 -10.92 3.37
N GLY A 198 11.85 -10.38 3.54
CA GLY A 198 11.54 -9.41 4.57
C GLY A 198 12.04 -8.00 4.24
N VAL A 199 12.05 -7.15 5.26
CA VAL A 199 12.48 -5.75 5.13
C VAL A 199 13.98 -5.66 5.30
N SER A 200 14.66 -5.00 4.36
CA SER A 200 16.09 -4.72 4.42
C SER A 200 16.40 -3.34 3.85
N SER A 201 17.56 -2.80 4.19
CA SER A 201 18.04 -1.55 3.59
C SER A 201 18.30 -1.73 2.09
N LEU A 202 17.97 -0.70 1.32
CA LEU A 202 18.30 -0.66 -0.09
C LEU A 202 19.81 -0.47 -0.25
N PRO A 203 20.48 -1.20 -1.18
CA PRO A 203 21.92 -1.05 -1.42
C PRO A 203 22.36 0.39 -1.71
N LYS A 204 21.45 1.21 -2.25
CA LYS A 204 21.61 2.65 -2.45
C LYS A 204 20.29 3.33 -2.15
N LYS A 205 20.35 4.54 -1.56
CA LYS A 205 19.18 5.42 -1.45
C LYS A 205 18.58 5.60 -2.84
N THR A 206 17.35 5.15 -3.02
CA THR A 206 16.73 5.09 -4.34
C THR A 206 15.57 6.07 -4.37
N ARG A 207 15.57 6.97 -5.34
CA ARG A 207 14.42 7.83 -5.62
C ARG A 207 13.55 7.16 -6.66
N LYS A 208 12.29 6.90 -6.34
CA LYS A 208 11.31 6.40 -7.31
C LYS A 208 9.97 7.05 -7.03
N HIS A 209 9.23 7.39 -8.10
CA HIS A 209 7.96 8.12 -8.00
C HIS A 209 8.07 9.35 -7.08
N GLN A 210 9.18 10.06 -7.22
CA GLN A 210 9.51 11.29 -6.47
C GLN A 210 9.74 11.14 -4.96
N ALA A 211 9.46 9.99 -4.34
CA ALA A 211 9.82 9.65 -2.98
C ALA A 211 11.24 9.05 -2.88
N GLN A 212 11.91 9.28 -1.74
CA GLN A 212 13.22 8.69 -1.43
C GLN A 212 13.05 7.51 -0.48
N TYR A 213 13.62 6.37 -0.86
CA TYR A 213 13.59 5.14 -0.09
C TYR A 213 15.00 4.77 0.40
N HIS A 214 15.08 4.39 1.66
CA HIS A 214 16.28 3.86 2.32
C HIS A 214 16.16 2.36 2.64
N GLU A 215 14.93 1.86 2.70
CA GLU A 215 14.58 0.46 2.97
C GLU A 215 13.51 -0.02 1.99
N GLY A 216 13.45 -1.32 1.77
CA GLY A 216 12.45 -1.97 0.94
C GLY A 216 12.10 -3.36 1.49
N HIS A 217 10.91 -3.83 1.16
CA HIS A 217 10.52 -5.22 1.41
C HIS A 217 10.91 -6.07 0.20
N TYR A 218 11.71 -7.10 0.44
CA TYR A 218 12.25 -7.97 -0.60
C TYR A 218 11.47 -9.27 -0.67
N PHE A 219 11.17 -9.71 -1.87
CA PHE A 219 10.71 -11.06 -2.16
C PHE A 219 11.27 -11.51 -3.49
N VAL A 220 11.37 -12.82 -3.66
CA VAL A 220 11.79 -13.46 -4.91
C VAL A 220 10.71 -14.43 -5.35
N MET A 221 10.36 -14.37 -6.62
CA MET A 221 9.48 -15.33 -7.28
C MET A 221 10.25 -16.00 -8.40
N ARG A 222 10.40 -17.32 -8.30
CA ARG A 222 10.95 -18.15 -9.37
C ARG A 222 9.80 -18.70 -10.20
N TYR A 223 9.90 -18.56 -11.51
CA TYR A 223 8.91 -19.04 -12.45
C TYR A 223 9.53 -19.37 -13.80
N ASP A 224 8.85 -20.22 -14.56
CA ASP A 224 9.13 -20.52 -15.95
C ASP A 224 8.01 -19.92 -16.80
N ALA A 225 8.35 -19.06 -17.76
CA ALA A 225 7.37 -18.45 -18.66
C ALA A 225 8.03 -18.01 -19.98
N SER A 226 7.19 -17.79 -21.00
CA SER A 226 7.63 -17.24 -22.29
C SER A 226 8.26 -15.84 -22.13
N SER A 227 9.09 -15.42 -23.09
CA SER A 227 9.68 -14.07 -23.11
C SER A 227 8.60 -12.98 -23.04
N ARG A 228 7.54 -13.13 -23.81
CA ARG A 228 6.39 -12.22 -23.80
C ARG A 228 5.76 -12.11 -22.41
N THR A 229 5.54 -13.23 -21.73
CA THR A 229 4.99 -13.25 -20.37
C THR A 229 5.94 -12.57 -19.36
N GLN A 230 7.26 -12.75 -19.52
CA GLN A 230 8.25 -12.07 -18.68
C GLN A 230 8.17 -10.54 -18.87
N ASP A 231 8.01 -10.07 -20.12
CA ASP A 231 7.84 -8.65 -20.42
C ASP A 231 6.56 -8.08 -19.80
N ASP A 232 5.45 -8.83 -19.88
CA ASP A 232 4.18 -8.43 -19.25
C ASP A 232 4.32 -8.32 -17.73
N VAL A 233 4.96 -9.30 -17.07
CA VAL A 233 5.25 -9.23 -15.63
C VAL A 233 6.10 -8.00 -15.30
N ARG A 234 7.16 -7.74 -16.06
CA ARG A 234 8.04 -6.57 -15.86
C ARG A 234 7.29 -5.27 -16.04
N ARG A 235 6.44 -5.16 -17.05
CA ARG A 235 5.61 -3.98 -17.30
C ARG A 235 4.64 -3.75 -16.13
N THR A 236 3.92 -4.78 -15.69
CA THR A 236 2.98 -4.67 -14.56
C THR A 236 3.69 -4.28 -13.27
N LEU A 237 4.81 -4.93 -12.93
CA LEU A 237 5.60 -4.56 -11.74
C LEU A 237 6.22 -3.15 -11.84
N GLY A 238 6.54 -2.68 -13.03
CA GLY A 238 7.03 -1.33 -13.26
C GLY A 238 5.96 -0.25 -13.08
N LEU A 239 4.69 -0.58 -13.35
CA LEU A 239 3.56 0.30 -13.17
C LEU A 239 3.02 0.30 -11.72
N ASP A 240 3.33 -0.72 -10.91
CA ASP A 240 2.91 -0.74 -9.51
C ASP A 240 3.66 0.34 -8.71
N PRO A 241 2.95 1.32 -8.12
CA PRO A 241 3.56 2.45 -7.43
C PRO A 241 4.27 2.07 -6.12
N ARG A 242 3.99 0.87 -5.57
CA ARG A 242 4.61 0.34 -4.35
C ARG A 242 5.92 -0.38 -4.66
N MET A 243 6.18 -0.70 -5.92
CA MET A 243 7.42 -1.34 -6.33
C MET A 243 8.56 -0.34 -6.43
N ILE A 244 9.53 -0.39 -5.52
CA ILE A 244 10.72 0.49 -5.56
C ILE A 244 11.67 0.04 -6.67
N LYS A 245 11.94 -1.26 -6.76
CA LYS A 245 12.83 -1.84 -7.77
C LYS A 245 12.46 -3.30 -8.02
N PHE A 246 12.65 -3.76 -9.24
CA PHE A 246 12.58 -5.16 -9.60
C PHE A 246 13.68 -5.50 -10.60
N SER A 247 14.06 -6.77 -10.65
CA SER A 247 14.98 -7.32 -11.63
C SER A 247 14.62 -8.76 -11.92
N SER A 248 14.71 -9.17 -13.17
CA SER A 248 14.66 -10.58 -13.56
C SER A 248 16.09 -11.08 -13.80
N VAL A 249 16.39 -12.26 -13.28
CA VAL A 249 17.67 -12.94 -13.51
C VAL A 249 17.37 -14.27 -14.17
N LYS A 250 18.01 -14.54 -15.31
CA LYS A 250 17.94 -15.85 -15.95
C LYS A 250 18.70 -16.85 -15.08
N LEU A 251 18.02 -17.90 -14.65
CA LEU A 251 18.63 -19.00 -13.90
C LEU A 251 18.97 -20.13 -14.88
N GLY A 252 20.20 -20.65 -14.80
CA GLY A 252 20.67 -21.76 -15.62
C GLY A 252 21.09 -21.40 -17.06
N ASP A 253 21.58 -22.40 -17.77
CA ASP A 253 22.10 -22.33 -19.13
C ASP A 253 21.01 -22.51 -20.21
N GLY A 254 19.77 -22.80 -19.80
CA GLY A 254 18.64 -23.11 -20.68
C GLY A 254 18.41 -24.62 -20.90
N LYS A 255 19.17 -25.49 -20.22
CA LYS A 255 18.93 -26.93 -20.24
C LYS A 255 18.07 -27.36 -19.06
N LEU A 256 17.09 -28.24 -19.31
CA LEU A 256 16.16 -28.76 -18.30
C LEU A 256 16.87 -29.44 -17.13
N GLU A 257 17.97 -30.16 -17.40
CA GLU A 257 18.80 -30.81 -16.38
C GLU A 257 19.52 -29.85 -15.43
N GLY A 258 19.88 -28.65 -15.91
CA GLY A 258 20.47 -27.59 -15.07
C GLY A 258 19.40 -26.88 -14.24
N LEU A 259 18.21 -26.67 -14.83
CA LEU A 259 17.08 -26.00 -14.18
C LEU A 259 16.44 -26.83 -13.06
N SER A 260 16.39 -28.16 -13.19
CA SER A 260 15.80 -29.06 -12.19
C SER A 260 16.61 -29.13 -10.90
N LYS A 261 17.92 -28.83 -10.95
CA LYS A 261 18.84 -28.84 -9.79
C LYS A 261 18.72 -27.61 -8.89
N ILE A 262 18.09 -26.54 -9.38
CA ILE A 262 17.85 -25.33 -8.59
C ILE A 262 16.60 -25.59 -7.73
N GLY A 263 16.67 -25.36 -6.42
CA GLY A 263 15.52 -25.51 -5.51
C GLY A 263 14.45 -24.42 -5.69
N GLY A 264 13.25 -24.65 -5.13
CA GLY A 264 12.16 -23.66 -5.13
C GLY A 264 12.37 -22.51 -4.14
N SER A 265 13.15 -22.74 -3.08
CA SER A 265 13.60 -21.73 -2.13
C SER A 265 14.90 -21.09 -2.62
N ILE A 266 14.89 -19.76 -2.76
CA ILE A 266 16.10 -18.98 -3.01
C ILE A 266 16.44 -18.31 -1.70
N LEU A 267 17.39 -18.89 -0.96
CA LEU A 267 17.90 -18.28 0.26
C LEU A 267 18.69 -17.02 -0.10
N TRP A 268 18.54 -15.96 0.70
CA TRP A 268 19.44 -14.82 0.61
C TRP A 268 20.85 -15.31 0.95
N GLN A 269 21.70 -15.52 -0.06
CA GLN A 269 23.12 -15.69 0.19
C GLN A 269 23.63 -14.34 0.67
N SER A 270 23.94 -14.24 1.97
CA SER A 270 24.82 -13.20 2.50
C SER A 270 26.03 -13.15 1.57
N ARG A 271 26.22 -12.03 0.88
CA ARG A 271 27.27 -11.91 -0.14
C ARG A 271 28.62 -12.37 0.43
N GLU A 272 29.37 -13.03 -0.46
CA GLU A 272 30.82 -13.12 -0.44
C GLU A 272 31.42 -11.82 0.12
N THR A 273 32.24 -12.00 1.15
CA THR A 273 33.13 -11.03 1.78
C THR A 273 33.98 -10.28 0.77
#